data_AF-A0A8T5SKW9-F1
#
_entry.id   AF-A0A8T5SKW9-F1
#
_cell.length_a   1.000
_cell.length_b   1.000
_cell.length_c   1.000
_cell.angle_alpha   90.00
_cell.angle_beta   90.00
_cell.angle_gamma   90.00
#
_symmetry.space_group_name_H-M   'P 1'
#
loop_
_entity.id
_entity.type
_entity.pdbx_description
1 polymer ?
#
loop_
_entity_poly.entity_id
_entity_poly.type
_entity_poly.pdbx_seq_one_letter_code
_entity_poly.pdbx_strand_id
1 'polypeptide(L)'
;MSRKKKTLLIVFSIIFVIIGGGGGYMLYRAWPATWQRGPPSIDFPIHNSDVIHILGGYGYVPWGDDMHNGIDYGCNASVSIVAWCDLRVTGMKTWFNDGGGHWQTNVGLSYNWKYTFDCVFESWALNETYGNIQRAEIFVEVGQKNDKDNFQKETS
;
A
#
# COMPACT_ATOMS: atom_id res chain seq x y z
N MET A 1 -18.69 -25.08 -40.68
CA MET A 1 -18.67 -25.37 -39.23
C MET A 1 -20.10 -25.38 -38.68
N SER A 2 -20.50 -26.44 -37.95
CA SER A 2 -21.88 -26.58 -37.46
C SER A 2 -22.25 -25.52 -36.42
N ARG A 3 -23.55 -25.20 -36.27
CA ARG A 3 -24.05 -24.27 -35.25
C ARG A 3 -23.53 -24.62 -33.85
N LYS A 4 -23.53 -25.92 -33.49
CA LYS A 4 -22.98 -26.42 -32.22
C LYS A 4 -21.50 -26.07 -32.04
N LYS A 5 -20.68 -26.23 -33.07
CA LYS A 5 -19.25 -25.86 -33.04
C LYS A 5 -19.05 -24.34 -32.90
N LYS A 6 -19.88 -23.52 -33.55
CA LYS A 6 -19.86 -22.04 -33.38
C LYS A 6 -20.20 -21.63 -31.95
N THR A 7 -21.27 -22.18 -31.38
CA THR A 7 -21.68 -21.89 -30.00
C THR A 7 -20.61 -22.29 -29.00
N LEU A 8 -20.02 -23.48 -29.15
CA LEU A 8 -18.95 -23.95 -28.26
C LEU A 8 -17.75 -23.00 -28.28
N LEU A 9 -17.33 -22.56 -29.46
CA LEU A 9 -16.17 -21.68 -29.65
C LEU A 9 -16.39 -20.29 -29.04
N ILE A 10 -17.61 -19.75 -29.16
CA ILE A 10 -18.00 -18.48 -28.53
C ILE A 10 -17.96 -18.59 -27.00
N VAL A 11 -18.59 -19.62 -26.43
CA VAL A 11 -18.62 -19.83 -24.98
C VAL A 11 -17.20 -20.01 -24.42
N PHE A 12 -16.36 -20.80 -25.08
CA PHE A 12 -14.98 -21.00 -24.65
C PHE A 12 -14.15 -19.71 -24.71
N SER A 13 -14.37 -18.89 -25.74
CA SER A 13 -13.70 -17.59 -25.89
C SER A 13 -14.11 -16.61 -24.77
N ILE A 14 -15.40 -16.57 -24.42
CA ILE A 14 -15.89 -15.73 -23.32
C ILE A 14 -15.30 -16.19 -21.98
N ILE A 15 -15.31 -17.50 -21.70
CA ILE A 15 -14.72 -18.06 -20.49
C ILE A 15 -13.22 -17.74 -20.43
N PHE A 16 -12.51 -17.88 -21.55
CA PHE A 16 -11.08 -17.56 -21.61
C PHE A 16 -10.81 -16.08 -21.33
N VAL A 17 -11.64 -15.16 -21.83
CA VAL A 17 -11.52 -13.72 -21.53
C VAL A 17 -11.83 -13.42 -20.07
N ILE A 18 -12.84 -14.07 -19.47
CA ILE A 18 -13.19 -13.86 -18.07
C ILE A 18 -12.10 -14.42 -17.14
N ILE A 19 -11.62 -15.63 -17.39
CA ILE A 19 -10.58 -16.28 -16.58
C ILE A 19 -9.21 -15.62 -16.84
N GLY A 20 -8.87 -15.35 -18.09
CA GLY A 20 -7.61 -14.71 -18.46
C GLY A 20 -7.54 -13.26 -18.01
N GLY A 21 -8.63 -12.49 -18.20
CA GLY A 21 -8.72 -11.10 -17.76
C GLY A 21 -8.87 -10.97 -16.25
N GLY A 22 -9.91 -11.58 -15.68
CA GLY A 22 -10.18 -11.51 -14.24
C GLY A 22 -9.14 -12.25 -13.41
N GLY A 23 -8.80 -13.47 -13.80
CA GLY A 23 -7.75 -14.26 -13.13
C GLY A 23 -6.37 -13.63 -13.30
N GLY A 24 -6.05 -13.10 -14.49
CA GLY A 24 -4.81 -12.36 -14.73
C GLY A 24 -4.69 -11.09 -13.86
N TYR A 25 -5.78 -10.32 -13.73
CA TYR A 25 -5.82 -9.14 -12.86
C TYR A 25 -5.65 -9.50 -11.38
N MET A 26 -6.32 -10.56 -10.92
CA MET A 26 -6.18 -11.05 -9.54
C MET A 26 -4.74 -11.55 -9.27
N LEU A 27 -4.15 -12.29 -10.22
CA LEU A 27 -2.75 -12.74 -10.12
C LEU A 27 -1.78 -11.56 -10.11
N TYR A 28 -2.02 -10.52 -10.90
CA TYR A 28 -1.20 -9.30 -10.91
C TYR A 28 -1.24 -8.57 -9.57
N ARG A 29 -2.41 -8.49 -8.93
CA ARG A 29 -2.56 -7.89 -7.58
C ARG A 29 -1.96 -8.75 -6.47
N ALA A 30 -1.97 -10.06 -6.65
CA ALA A 30 -1.39 -11.00 -5.68
C ALA A 30 0.12 -11.18 -5.86
N TRP A 31 0.69 -10.77 -7.00
CA TRP A 31 2.09 -10.95 -7.31
C TRP A 31 2.97 -10.23 -6.28
N PRO A 32 3.93 -10.90 -5.63
CA PRO A 32 4.76 -10.26 -4.62
C PRO A 32 5.72 -9.25 -5.25
N ALA A 33 6.28 -8.33 -4.44
CA ALA A 33 7.41 -7.53 -4.89
C ALA A 33 8.63 -8.41 -5.19
N THR A 34 8.87 -9.41 -4.34
CA THR A 34 10.01 -10.31 -4.46
C THR A 34 9.67 -11.77 -4.16
N TRP A 35 10.47 -12.68 -4.73
CA TRP A 35 10.37 -14.12 -4.51
C TRP A 35 11.27 -14.63 -3.38
N GLN A 36 11.99 -13.73 -2.70
CA GLN A 36 12.81 -14.08 -1.54
C GLN A 36 11.94 -14.69 -0.43
N ARG A 37 12.42 -15.78 0.18
CA ARG A 37 11.66 -16.55 1.19
C ARG A 37 11.89 -16.08 2.63
N GLY A 38 12.92 -15.27 2.86
CA GLY A 38 13.28 -14.76 4.18
C GLY A 38 12.44 -13.56 4.64
N PRO A 39 12.59 -13.14 5.91
CA PRO A 39 12.07 -11.86 6.36
C PRO A 39 12.72 -10.71 5.57
N PRO A 40 12.01 -9.59 5.38
CA PRO A 40 12.59 -8.41 4.75
C PRO A 40 13.65 -7.77 5.66
N SER A 41 14.71 -7.23 5.04
CA SER A 41 15.56 -6.24 5.67
C SER A 41 14.93 -4.86 5.43
N ILE A 42 14.52 -4.22 6.52
CA ILE A 42 13.75 -2.98 6.52
C ILE A 42 14.70 -1.83 6.83
N ASP A 43 14.73 -0.84 5.94
CA ASP A 43 15.43 0.43 6.15
C ASP A 43 14.50 1.47 6.78
N PHE A 44 15.09 2.57 7.23
CA PHE A 44 14.32 3.68 7.76
C PHE A 44 13.54 4.39 6.63
N PRO A 45 12.22 4.57 6.75
CA PRO A 45 11.37 5.00 5.63
C PRO A 45 11.36 6.51 5.39
N ILE A 46 12.09 7.30 6.19
CA ILE A 46 12.14 8.77 6.13
C ILE A 46 13.60 9.21 6.07
N HIS A 47 14.00 9.92 5.01
CA HIS A 47 15.41 10.37 4.88
C HIS A 47 15.81 11.45 5.89
N ASN A 48 14.93 12.42 6.13
CA ASN A 48 15.20 13.49 7.09
C ASN A 48 14.61 13.13 8.44
N SER A 49 15.39 12.47 9.30
CA SER A 49 14.94 12.08 10.64
C SER A 49 14.77 13.26 11.61
N ASP A 50 15.35 14.42 11.31
CA ASP A 50 15.38 15.57 12.23
C ASP A 50 13.99 16.20 12.44
N VAL A 51 13.04 15.90 11.54
CA VAL A 51 11.65 16.39 11.61
C VAL A 51 10.73 15.43 12.38
N ILE A 52 11.27 14.32 12.91
CA ILE A 52 10.53 13.34 13.70
C ILE A 52 10.57 13.77 15.16
N HIS A 53 9.42 14.16 15.70
CA HIS A 53 9.27 14.65 17.07
C HIS A 53 8.59 13.65 17.99
N ILE A 54 7.89 12.66 17.43
CA ILE A 54 7.22 11.59 18.17
C ILE A 54 7.59 10.26 17.55
N LEU A 55 7.97 9.31 18.40
CA LEU A 55 8.19 7.92 18.04
C LEU A 55 7.28 7.03 18.87
N GLY A 56 6.31 6.37 18.20
CA GLY A 56 5.46 5.35 18.80
C GLY A 56 6.02 3.97 18.50
N GLY A 57 6.24 3.14 19.52
CA GLY A 57 6.74 1.78 19.34
C GLY A 57 5.63 0.73 19.28
N TYR A 58 5.98 -0.45 18.77
CA TYR A 58 5.13 -1.65 18.86
C TYR A 58 4.92 -2.04 20.33
N GLY A 59 3.68 -2.35 20.71
CA GLY A 59 3.37 -2.87 22.04
C GLY A 59 2.13 -2.25 22.67
N TYR A 60 2.08 -2.29 24.00
CA TYR A 60 0.95 -1.76 24.76
C TYR A 60 0.95 -0.23 24.72
N VAL A 61 -0.20 0.37 24.39
CA VAL A 61 -0.37 1.83 24.44
C VAL A 61 -1.07 2.26 25.72
N PRO A 62 -0.58 3.31 26.42
CA PRO A 62 -1.13 3.72 27.71
C PRO A 62 -2.51 4.40 27.63
N TRP A 63 -3.02 4.65 26.43
CA TRP A 63 -4.32 5.32 26.19
C TRP A 63 -5.44 4.37 25.74
N GLY A 64 -5.24 3.04 25.82
CA GLY A 64 -6.29 2.08 25.48
C GLY A 64 -5.95 0.65 25.90
N ASP A 65 -6.91 -0.25 25.72
CA ASP A 65 -6.72 -1.69 25.93
C ASP A 65 -6.10 -2.40 24.71
N ASP A 66 -5.93 -1.68 23.60
CA ASP A 66 -5.45 -2.21 22.34
C ASP A 66 -3.92 -2.26 22.24
N MET A 67 -3.42 -3.24 21.49
CA MET A 67 -2.00 -3.37 21.18
C MET A 67 -1.66 -2.58 19.91
N HIS A 68 -0.68 -1.70 19.98
CA HIS A 68 -0.16 -0.98 18.83
C HIS A 68 0.73 -1.89 17.97
N ASN A 69 0.24 -2.19 16.76
CA ASN A 69 0.86 -3.13 15.83
C ASN A 69 1.71 -2.41 14.77
N GLY A 70 2.43 -1.36 15.15
CA GLY A 70 3.17 -0.52 14.20
C GLY A 70 4.30 0.27 14.84
N ILE A 71 4.90 1.14 14.02
CA ILE A 71 5.84 2.17 14.45
C ILE A 71 5.28 3.50 13.91
N ASP A 72 5.09 4.45 14.80
CA ASP A 72 4.56 5.77 14.45
C ASP A 72 5.67 6.79 14.37
N TYR A 73 5.61 7.61 13.31
CA TYR A 73 6.53 8.73 13.09
C TYR A 73 5.73 10.02 13.06
N GLY A 74 5.62 10.69 14.22
CA GLY A 74 5.01 12.01 14.28
C GLY A 74 5.98 13.06 13.75
N CYS A 75 5.67 13.60 12.57
CA CYS A 75 6.50 14.58 11.89
C CYS A 75 5.88 15.98 12.04
N ASN A 76 6.70 17.01 12.32
CA ASN A 76 6.25 18.40 12.41
C ASN A 76 6.39 19.19 11.09
N ALA A 77 6.85 18.52 10.04
CA ALA A 77 7.03 19.06 8.70
C ALA A 77 6.67 18.00 7.65
N SER A 78 6.53 18.43 6.40
CA SER A 78 6.36 17.52 5.28
C SER A 78 7.57 16.61 5.12
N VAL A 79 7.33 15.31 4.95
CA VAL A 79 8.35 14.29 4.73
C VAL A 79 8.11 13.53 3.46
N SER A 80 9.20 13.16 2.78
CA SER A 80 9.16 12.17 1.71
C SER A 80 9.30 10.78 2.34
N ILE A 81 8.28 9.95 2.17
CA ILE A 81 8.31 8.55 2.58
C ILE A 81 8.82 7.71 1.41
N VAL A 82 9.83 6.89 1.66
CA VAL A 82 10.43 5.99 0.67
C VAL A 82 10.15 4.54 1.04
N ALA A 83 10.23 3.63 0.06
CA ALA A 83 10.09 2.21 0.38
C ALA A 83 11.27 1.75 1.23
N TRP A 84 10.97 1.14 2.37
CA TRP A 84 11.95 0.59 3.29
C TRP A 84 12.47 -0.80 2.88
N CYS A 85 11.84 -1.43 1.90
CA CYS A 85 12.28 -2.65 1.23
C CYS A 85 11.58 -2.77 -0.13
N ASP A 86 11.77 -3.87 -0.85
CA ASP A 86 11.02 -4.12 -2.08
C ASP A 86 9.52 -4.28 -1.78
N LEU A 87 8.69 -3.39 -2.29
CA LEU A 87 7.27 -3.36 -1.95
C LEU A 87 6.41 -3.25 -3.21
N ARG A 88 5.31 -4.00 -3.24
CA ARG A 88 4.24 -3.84 -4.22
C ARG A 88 3.03 -3.25 -3.54
N VAL A 89 2.45 -2.21 -4.13
CA VAL A 89 1.20 -1.63 -3.66
C VAL A 89 0.05 -2.60 -3.95
N THR A 90 -0.64 -3.07 -2.91
CA THR A 90 -1.75 -4.02 -3.02
C THR A 90 -3.10 -3.30 -2.99
N GLY A 91 -3.18 -2.13 -2.37
CA GLY A 91 -4.40 -1.35 -2.26
C GLY A 91 -4.15 0.02 -1.65
N MET A 92 -5.13 0.90 -1.80
CA MET A 92 -5.14 2.20 -1.14
C MET A 92 -6.56 2.53 -0.72
N LYS A 93 -6.73 3.01 0.50
CA LYS A 93 -8.05 3.35 1.04
C LYS A 93 -7.93 4.66 1.82
N THR A 94 -8.86 5.57 1.60
CA THR A 94 -8.99 6.85 2.32
C THR A 94 -10.34 6.88 3.00
N TRP A 95 -10.38 7.20 4.29
CA TRP A 95 -11.61 7.27 5.09
C TRP A 95 -11.44 8.15 6.31
N PHE A 96 -12.56 8.53 6.94
CA PHE A 96 -12.56 9.19 8.24
C PHE A 96 -12.41 8.13 9.36
N ASN A 97 -11.33 8.22 10.12
CA ASN A 97 -11.08 7.36 11.27
C ASN A 97 -11.75 7.96 12.51
N ASP A 98 -12.92 7.44 12.89
CA ASP A 98 -13.66 7.92 14.07
C ASP A 98 -12.88 7.77 15.38
N GLY A 99 -12.00 6.77 15.48
CA GLY A 99 -11.16 6.56 16.66
C GLY A 99 -10.07 7.61 16.82
N GLY A 100 -9.50 8.09 15.71
CA GLY A 100 -8.50 9.17 15.69
C GLY A 100 -9.12 10.58 15.55
N GLY A 101 -10.35 10.68 15.08
CA GLY A 101 -11.02 11.96 14.81
C GLY A 101 -10.46 12.70 13.59
N HIS A 102 -9.85 12.00 12.64
CA HIS A 102 -9.24 12.60 11.46
C HIS A 102 -9.37 11.71 10.21
N TRP A 103 -9.20 12.31 9.04
CA TRP A 103 -9.06 11.58 7.78
C TRP A 103 -7.72 10.88 7.71
N GLN A 104 -7.72 9.70 7.10
CA GLN A 104 -6.55 8.84 7.02
C GLN A 104 -6.50 8.14 5.67
N THR A 105 -5.29 7.93 5.17
CA THR A 105 -5.06 7.09 3.99
C THR A 105 -4.14 5.94 4.35
N ASN A 106 -4.56 4.70 4.06
CA ASN A 106 -3.70 3.53 4.20
C ASN A 106 -3.28 3.04 2.81
N VAL A 107 -2.00 2.73 2.69
CA VAL A 107 -1.41 2.06 1.53
C VAL A 107 -1.02 0.66 1.95
N GLY A 108 -1.74 -0.33 1.41
CA GLY A 108 -1.41 -1.74 1.61
C GLY A 108 -0.25 -2.14 0.72
N LEU A 109 0.68 -2.90 1.27
CA LEU A 109 1.96 -3.24 0.64
C LEU A 109 2.30 -4.73 0.83
N SER A 110 2.90 -5.35 -0.18
CA SER A 110 3.40 -6.73 -0.10
C SER A 110 4.87 -6.79 -0.48
N TYR A 111 5.66 -7.43 0.38
CA TYR A 111 7.06 -7.80 0.09
C TYR A 111 7.11 -9.15 -0.61
N ASN A 112 6.58 -10.19 0.06
CA ASN A 112 6.42 -11.53 -0.50
C ASN A 112 5.07 -12.13 -0.07
N TRP A 113 4.84 -13.40 -0.39
CA TRP A 113 3.62 -14.13 -0.03
C TRP A 113 3.36 -14.27 1.49
N LYS A 114 4.36 -13.99 2.32
CA LYS A 114 4.31 -14.13 3.78
C LYS A 114 4.25 -12.78 4.50
N TYR A 115 4.93 -11.76 3.98
CA TYR A 115 5.10 -10.47 4.63
C TYR A 115 4.36 -9.37 3.87
N THR A 116 3.42 -8.76 4.57
CA THR A 116 2.64 -7.60 4.14
C THR A 116 2.79 -6.47 5.14
N PHE A 117 2.59 -5.24 4.68
CA PHE A 117 2.69 -4.04 5.49
C PHE A 117 1.53 -3.10 5.17
N ASP A 118 1.16 -2.27 6.13
CA ASP A 118 0.32 -1.11 5.89
C ASP A 118 1.13 0.15 6.22
N CYS A 119 1.21 1.07 5.25
CA CYS A 119 1.69 2.43 5.50
C CYS A 119 0.48 3.30 5.81
N VAL A 120 0.43 3.85 7.01
CA VAL A 120 -0.72 4.61 7.50
C VAL A 120 -0.37 6.10 7.53
N PHE A 121 -1.10 6.89 6.76
CA PHE A 121 -0.97 8.34 6.72
C PHE A 121 -2.10 8.98 7.54
N GLU A 122 -1.80 9.33 8.78
CA GLU A 122 -2.69 10.03 9.70
C GLU A 122 -2.41 11.52 9.62
N SER A 123 -2.85 12.19 8.54
CA SER A 123 -2.91 13.65 8.64
C SER A 123 -3.95 13.99 9.69
N TRP A 124 -3.66 14.97 10.53
CA TRP A 124 -4.62 15.56 11.46
C TRP A 124 -5.70 16.37 10.71
N ALA A 125 -6.08 15.92 9.51
CA ALA A 125 -7.06 16.48 8.60
C ALA A 125 -8.45 16.23 9.18
N LEU A 126 -9.03 17.28 9.76
CA LEU A 126 -10.35 17.22 10.38
C LEU A 126 -11.52 17.25 9.37
N ASN A 127 -11.22 17.31 8.07
CA ASN A 127 -12.23 17.30 7.01
C ASN A 127 -11.74 16.59 5.74
N GLU A 128 -12.70 16.22 4.89
CA GLU A 128 -12.47 15.42 3.69
C GLU A 128 -11.57 16.14 2.68
N THR A 129 -11.68 17.47 2.57
CA THR A 129 -10.86 18.26 1.65
C THR A 129 -9.37 18.10 1.97
N TYR A 130 -8.97 18.23 3.24
CA TYR A 130 -7.58 18.04 3.64
C TYR A 130 -7.14 16.57 3.55
N GLY A 131 -8.04 15.62 3.84
CA GLY A 131 -7.77 14.20 3.63
C GLY A 131 -7.46 13.88 2.17
N ASN A 132 -8.22 14.46 1.24
CA ASN A 132 -8.03 14.28 -0.21
C ASN A 132 -6.77 14.99 -0.72
N ILE A 133 -6.38 16.13 -0.15
CA ILE A 133 -5.10 16.78 -0.47
C ILE A 133 -3.93 15.87 -0.07
N GLN A 134 -3.93 15.30 1.14
CA GLN A 134 -2.89 14.35 1.54
C GLN A 134 -2.86 13.12 0.62
N ARG A 135 -4.04 12.58 0.28
CA ARG A 135 -4.16 11.46 -0.66
C ARG A 135 -3.55 11.77 -2.03
N ALA A 136 -3.66 13.02 -2.50
CA ALA A 136 -3.09 13.43 -3.79
C ALA A 136 -1.55 13.47 -3.79
N GLU A 137 -0.92 13.67 -2.63
CA GLU A 137 0.54 13.65 -2.44
C GLU A 137 1.12 12.24 -2.30
N ILE A 138 0.30 11.19 -2.40
CA ILE A 138 0.74 9.79 -2.39
C ILE A 138 0.91 9.32 -3.84
N PHE A 139 2.15 9.37 -4.33
CA PHE A 139 2.53 9.09 -5.73
C PHE A 139 2.75 7.61 -6.05
N VAL A 140 1.84 6.74 -5.60
CA VAL A 140 1.91 5.31 -5.93
C VAL A 140 0.58 4.76 -6.44
N GLU A 141 0.66 3.77 -7.33
CA GLU A 141 -0.50 3.10 -7.93
C GLU A 141 -0.62 1.64 -7.51
N VAL A 142 -1.84 1.11 -7.46
CA VAL A 142 -2.07 -0.32 -7.15
C VAL A 142 -1.39 -1.20 -8.20
N GLY A 143 -0.53 -2.11 -7.73
CA GLY A 143 0.29 -2.99 -8.55
C GLY A 143 1.68 -2.46 -8.85
N GLN A 144 1.97 -1.17 -8.58
CA GLN A 144 3.31 -0.60 -8.69
C GLN A 144 4.27 -1.35 -7.77
N LYS A 145 5.39 -1.80 -8.34
CA LYS A 145 6.54 -2.29 -7.60
C LYS A 145 7.48 -1.12 -7.34
N ASN A 146 7.92 -0.99 -6.10
CA ASN A 146 8.88 -0.01 -5.64
C ASN A 146 10.07 -0.78 -5.08
N ASP A 147 11.25 -0.64 -5.70
CA ASP A 147 12.47 -1.26 -5.18
C ASP A 147 13.04 -0.39 -4.07
N LYS A 148 13.70 -1.04 -3.11
CA LYS A 148 14.40 -0.37 -2.00
C LYS A 148 15.36 0.73 -2.46
N ASP A 149 15.97 0.56 -3.64
CA ASP A 149 17.09 1.38 -4.13
C ASP A 149 16.72 2.37 -5.26
N ASN A 150 15.47 2.39 -5.75
CA ASN A 150 15.06 3.16 -6.96
C ASN A 150 14.15 4.39 -6.69
N PHE A 151 14.11 4.94 -5.47
CA PHE A 151 13.22 6.05 -5.15
C PHE A 151 13.63 7.42 -5.70
N GLN A 152 14.84 7.55 -6.25
CA GLN A 152 15.25 8.79 -6.91
C GLN A 152 14.77 8.81 -8.37
N LYS A 153 13.52 9.22 -8.56
CA LYS A 153 13.25 10.10 -9.70
C LYS A 153 13.33 11.52 -9.16
N GLU A 154 14.56 12.04 -9.15
CA GLU A 154 14.80 13.48 -8.99
C GLU A 154 13.83 14.20 -9.93
N THR A 155 12.89 14.95 -9.35
CA THR A 155 12.18 15.98 -10.09
C THR A 155 13.18 17.09 -10.35
N SER A 156 13.80 17.04 -11.53
CA SER A 156 14.45 18.16 -12.21
C SER A 156 13.47 19.31 -12.43
#